data_AF-A0A9C7GXD2-F1
#
_entry.id   AF-A0A9C7GXD2-F1
#
_cell.length_a   1.000
_cell.length_b   1.000
_cell.length_c   1.000
_cell.angle_alpha   90.00
_cell.angle_beta   90.00
_cell.angle_gamma   90.00
#
_symmetry.space_group_name_H-M   'P 1'
#
loop_
_entity.id
_entity.type
_entity.pdbx_description
1 polymer ?
#
loop_
_entity_poly.entity_id
_entity_poly.type
_entity_poly.pdbx_seq_one_letter_code
_entity_poly.pdbx_strand_id
1 'polypeptide(L)'
;SLLLGIGKLRWRNKMLLDTIGDWILDNINDCRVNDVANFIITMATVSYMPPIIDKSFEKILLKIDRSLIPDTANWVNIVWSLIVLGKADNNHISSILSQNVSSVVEVDDPTNVGVHLKLLNINAYAKVILDTYHGPTLNVSAPDNLLITQSRKDRALQCHVQKILHNFLPPPKYIKENIKTTMGFVVDAEIAIDVLNRPIPLIGYVSNFDGENPSNMPNGARRVAIMVWNYKDYTIGSQVLTGFNPIIVKIL
;
A
#
# COMPACT_ATOMS: atom_id res chain seq x y z
N SER A 1 11.24 18.31 -12.08
CA SER A 1 10.13 18.28 -13.05
C SER A 1 8.83 18.63 -12.33
N LEU A 2 7.82 19.14 -13.07
CA LEU A 2 6.51 19.51 -12.52
C LEU A 2 5.82 18.33 -11.82
N LEU A 3 5.84 17.15 -12.45
CA LEU A 3 5.26 15.89 -11.93
C LEU A 3 5.75 15.56 -10.52
N LEU A 4 7.07 15.59 -10.30
CA LEU A 4 7.65 15.31 -8.98
C LEU A 4 7.21 16.33 -7.92
N GLY A 5 7.03 17.60 -8.32
CA GLY A 5 6.49 18.63 -7.42
C GLY A 5 5.06 18.33 -7.02
N ILE A 6 4.19 17.99 -7.98
CA ILE A 6 2.79 17.61 -7.74
C ILE A 6 2.72 16.38 -6.82
N GLY A 7 3.52 15.35 -7.10
CA GLY A 7 3.59 14.13 -6.29
C GLY A 7 4.04 14.42 -4.85
N LYS A 8 5.11 15.20 -4.66
CA LYS A 8 5.61 15.58 -3.32
C LYS A 8 4.57 16.37 -2.51
N LEU A 9 3.80 17.23 -3.17
CA LEU A 9 2.72 17.98 -2.54
C LEU A 9 1.46 17.13 -2.33
N ARG A 10 1.36 15.96 -2.98
CA ARG A 10 0.12 15.16 -3.08
C ARG A 10 -1.06 15.99 -3.57
N TRP A 11 -0.81 16.93 -4.48
CA TRP A 11 -1.81 17.88 -4.92
C TRP A 11 -2.68 17.28 -6.02
N ARG A 12 -3.94 16.98 -5.69
CA ARG A 12 -4.87 16.33 -6.61
C ARG A 12 -5.77 17.33 -7.32
N ASN A 13 -5.17 18.21 -8.11
CA ASN A 13 -5.93 19.09 -9.00
C ASN A 13 -6.30 18.32 -10.27
N LYS A 14 -7.55 17.87 -10.39
CA LYS A 14 -8.01 17.03 -11.51
C LYS A 14 -7.79 17.71 -12.87
N MET A 15 -8.14 18.99 -13.00
CA MET A 15 -7.97 19.74 -14.26
C MET A 15 -6.52 19.75 -14.72
N LEU A 16 -5.58 20.07 -13.81
CA LEU A 16 -4.15 20.05 -14.12
C LEU A 16 -3.67 18.64 -14.49
N LEU A 17 -4.08 17.62 -13.73
CA LEU A 17 -3.68 16.24 -13.97
C LEU A 17 -4.23 15.71 -15.30
N ASP A 18 -5.46 16.09 -15.65
CA ASP A 18 -6.08 15.75 -16.93
C ASP A 18 -5.31 16.41 -18.08
N THR A 19 -5.00 17.70 -18.00
CA THR A 19 -4.21 18.41 -19.03
C THR A 19 -2.81 17.80 -19.20
N ILE A 20 -2.16 17.40 -18.11
CA ILE A 20 -0.86 16.72 -18.17
C ILE A 20 -1.01 15.34 -18.83
N GLY A 21 -2.08 14.60 -18.50
CA GLY A 21 -2.40 13.33 -19.11
C GLY A 21 -2.62 13.45 -20.62
N ASP A 22 -3.44 14.40 -21.06
CA ASP A 22 -3.67 14.70 -22.47
C ASP A 22 -2.33 14.96 -23.19
N TRP A 23 -1.50 15.85 -22.64
CA TRP A 23 -0.21 16.21 -23.23
C TRP A 23 0.75 15.01 -23.33
N ILE A 24 0.86 14.19 -22.28
CA ILE A 24 1.71 12.99 -22.31
C ILE A 24 1.23 11.99 -23.35
N LEU A 25 -0.08 11.81 -23.49
CA LEU A 25 -0.63 10.88 -24.45
C LEU A 25 -0.36 11.33 -25.89
N ASP A 26 -0.52 12.61 -26.17
CA ASP A 26 -0.27 13.21 -27.48
C ASP A 26 1.22 13.19 -27.87
N ASN A 27 2.11 13.27 -26.87
CA ASN A 27 3.56 13.35 -27.06
C ASN A 27 4.30 12.10 -26.56
N ILE A 28 3.60 10.95 -26.45
CA ILE A 28 4.15 9.75 -25.80
C ILE A 28 5.40 9.22 -26.48
N ASN A 29 5.52 9.42 -27.80
CA ASN A 29 6.67 8.97 -28.57
C ASN A 29 7.94 9.76 -28.23
N ASP A 30 7.81 11.04 -27.90
CA ASP A 30 8.89 11.96 -27.54
C ASP A 30 9.25 11.90 -26.05
N CYS A 31 8.37 11.33 -25.23
CA CYS A 31 8.60 11.15 -23.80
C CYS A 31 9.70 10.13 -23.53
N ARG A 32 10.62 10.48 -22.62
CA ARG A 32 11.63 9.54 -22.12
C ARG A 32 10.97 8.53 -21.18
N VAL A 33 11.54 7.33 -21.09
CA VAL A 33 11.08 6.26 -20.18
C VAL A 33 10.92 6.78 -18.74
N ASN A 34 11.89 7.56 -18.26
CA ASN A 34 11.85 8.15 -16.91
C ASN A 34 10.73 9.18 -16.73
N ASP A 35 10.34 9.92 -17.77
CA ASP A 35 9.24 10.89 -17.67
C ASP A 35 7.90 10.16 -17.54
N VAL A 36 7.71 9.09 -18.32
CA VAL A 36 6.54 8.21 -18.24
C VAL A 36 6.49 7.48 -16.89
N ALA A 37 7.61 6.96 -16.39
CA ALA A 37 7.69 6.34 -15.08
C ALA A 37 7.31 7.33 -13.96
N ASN A 38 7.86 8.54 -14.00
CA ASN A 38 7.54 9.59 -13.03
C ASN A 38 6.07 10.00 -13.10
N PHE A 39 5.47 10.00 -14.29
CA PHE A 39 4.05 10.25 -14.47
C PHE A 39 3.21 9.18 -13.75
N ILE A 40 3.47 7.89 -13.99
CA ILE A 40 2.77 6.77 -13.31
C ILE A 40 2.91 6.88 -11.79
N ILE A 41 4.12 7.10 -11.29
CA ILE A 41 4.39 7.26 -9.85
C ILE A 41 3.62 8.46 -9.29
N THR A 42 3.56 9.57 -10.02
CA THR A 42 2.83 10.76 -9.60
C THR A 42 1.33 10.49 -9.54
N MET A 43 0.75 9.89 -10.57
CA MET A 43 -0.68 9.53 -10.62
C MET A 43 -1.07 8.61 -9.45
N ALA A 44 -0.25 7.61 -9.14
CA ALA A 44 -0.44 6.74 -7.99
C ALA A 44 -0.35 7.51 -6.65
N THR A 45 0.62 8.43 -6.53
CA THR A 45 0.83 9.23 -5.33
C THR A 45 -0.37 10.15 -5.04
N VAL A 46 -0.99 10.72 -6.07
CA VAL A 46 -2.21 11.53 -5.94
C VAL A 46 -3.50 10.71 -6.06
N SER A 47 -3.36 9.38 -6.16
CA SER A 47 -4.43 8.38 -6.32
C SER A 47 -5.47 8.73 -7.38
N TYR A 48 -5.01 9.29 -8.51
CA TYR A 48 -5.87 9.76 -9.60
C TYR A 48 -5.33 9.26 -10.94
N MET A 49 -6.24 8.82 -11.80
CA MET A 49 -5.95 8.51 -13.19
C MET A 49 -6.80 9.41 -14.09
N PRO A 50 -6.19 10.22 -14.97
CA PRO A 50 -6.92 10.97 -15.98
C PRO A 50 -7.77 10.04 -16.86
N PRO A 51 -9.04 10.37 -17.16
CA PRO A 51 -9.92 9.48 -17.92
C PRO A 51 -9.40 9.08 -19.31
N ILE A 52 -8.70 9.99 -20.01
CA ILE A 52 -8.14 9.68 -21.34
C ILE A 52 -6.99 8.66 -21.25
N ILE A 53 -6.17 8.80 -20.21
CA ILE A 53 -5.05 7.90 -19.93
C ILE A 53 -5.59 6.55 -19.50
N ASP A 54 -6.64 6.53 -18.67
CA ASP A 54 -7.28 5.29 -18.23
C ASP A 54 -7.76 4.43 -19.42
N LYS A 55 -8.36 5.08 -20.44
CA LYS A 55 -8.82 4.44 -21.68
C LYS A 55 -7.69 4.02 -22.62
N SER A 56 -6.55 4.71 -22.56
CA SER A 56 -5.42 4.51 -23.49
C SER A 56 -4.17 3.99 -22.77
N PHE A 57 -4.34 3.35 -21.62
CA PHE A 57 -3.24 3.05 -20.71
C PHE A 57 -2.21 2.10 -21.33
N GLU A 58 -2.64 1.22 -22.24
CA GLU A 58 -1.76 0.35 -23.01
C GLU A 58 -0.65 1.12 -23.74
N LYS A 59 -0.94 2.31 -24.27
CA LYS A 59 0.08 3.16 -24.93
C LYS A 59 1.16 3.64 -23.95
N ILE A 60 0.77 3.88 -22.70
CA ILE A 60 1.69 4.25 -21.62
C ILE A 60 2.53 3.04 -21.22
N LEU A 61 1.92 1.86 -21.09
CA LEU A 61 2.61 0.62 -20.74
C LEU A 61 3.64 0.20 -21.79
N LEU A 62 3.39 0.40 -23.08
CA LEU A 62 4.36 0.08 -24.14
C LEU A 62 5.71 0.82 -24.00
N LYS A 63 5.76 1.94 -23.25
CA LYS A 63 6.99 2.69 -22.97
C LYS A 63 7.73 2.22 -21.72
N ILE A 64 7.12 1.32 -20.94
CA ILE A 64 7.60 0.88 -19.63
C ILE A 64 7.84 -0.62 -19.68
N ASP A 65 9.10 -1.01 -19.60
CA ASP A 65 9.50 -2.41 -19.51
C ASP A 65 10.63 -2.57 -18.49
N ARG A 66 10.72 -3.76 -17.89
CA ARG A 66 11.78 -4.06 -16.91
C ARG A 66 13.18 -3.87 -17.51
N SER A 67 13.41 -4.26 -18.76
CA SER A 67 14.73 -4.12 -19.40
C SER A 67 15.17 -2.66 -19.59
N LEU A 68 14.21 -1.73 -19.68
CA LEU A 68 14.47 -0.30 -19.84
C LEU A 68 14.70 0.42 -18.49
N ILE A 69 14.42 -0.25 -17.38
CA ILE A 69 14.51 0.29 -16.02
C ILE A 69 15.44 -0.62 -15.21
N PRO A 70 16.78 -0.42 -15.34
CA PRO A 70 17.76 -1.31 -14.70
C PRO A 70 17.75 -1.18 -13.18
N ASP A 71 17.44 0.00 -12.65
CA ASP A 71 17.33 0.21 -11.21
C ASP A 71 16.13 -0.55 -10.63
N THR A 72 16.42 -1.52 -9.79
CA THR A 72 15.43 -2.36 -9.11
C THR A 72 14.52 -1.56 -8.20
N ALA A 73 15.07 -0.57 -7.47
CA ALA A 73 14.27 0.26 -6.57
C ALA A 73 13.22 1.07 -7.35
N ASN A 74 13.61 1.68 -8.47
CA ASN A 74 12.69 2.37 -9.35
C ASN A 74 11.64 1.42 -9.97
N TRP A 75 12.04 0.21 -10.38
CA TRP A 75 11.08 -0.76 -10.91
C TRP A 75 10.03 -1.19 -9.86
N VAL A 76 10.45 -1.45 -8.61
CA VAL A 76 9.53 -1.69 -7.49
C VAL A 76 8.56 -0.52 -7.32
N ASN A 77 9.05 0.72 -7.37
CA ASN A 77 8.20 1.92 -7.26
C ASN A 77 7.15 2.00 -8.36
N ILE A 78 7.51 1.63 -9.60
CA ILE A 78 6.62 1.65 -10.75
C ILE A 78 5.56 0.55 -10.64
N VAL A 79 5.95 -0.69 -10.38
CA VAL A 79 5.01 -1.81 -10.21
C VAL A 79 4.06 -1.55 -9.05
N TRP A 80 4.55 -1.05 -7.92
CA TRP A 80 3.70 -0.65 -6.81
C TRP A 80 2.71 0.46 -7.21
N SER A 81 3.14 1.41 -8.03
CA SER A 81 2.27 2.49 -8.52
C SER A 81 1.20 1.98 -9.47
N LEU A 82 1.53 1.03 -10.35
CA LEU A 82 0.58 0.33 -11.21
C LEU A 82 -0.47 -0.41 -10.36
N ILE A 83 -0.07 -1.05 -9.27
CA ILE A 83 -1.00 -1.70 -8.34
C ILE A 83 -1.96 -0.67 -7.71
N VAL A 84 -1.44 0.46 -7.21
CA VAL A 84 -2.26 1.56 -6.65
C VAL A 84 -3.29 2.08 -7.65
N LEU A 85 -2.94 2.10 -8.93
CA LEU A 85 -3.80 2.54 -10.01
C LEU A 85 -4.73 1.44 -10.56
N GLY A 86 -4.60 0.20 -10.08
CA GLY A 86 -5.36 -0.95 -10.59
C GLY A 86 -4.97 -1.34 -12.02
N LYS A 87 -3.72 -1.10 -12.42
CA LYS A 87 -3.18 -1.33 -13.77
C LYS A 87 -2.04 -2.35 -13.83
N ALA A 88 -1.65 -2.94 -12.71
CA ALA A 88 -0.66 -4.00 -12.70
C ALA A 88 -1.27 -5.32 -13.17
N ASP A 89 -0.48 -6.09 -13.92
CA ASP A 89 -0.82 -7.46 -14.33
C ASP A 89 0.07 -8.49 -13.63
N ASN A 90 -0.17 -9.77 -13.93
CA ASN A 90 0.60 -10.90 -13.39
C ASN A 90 2.10 -10.82 -13.75
N ASN A 91 2.46 -10.29 -14.93
CA ASN A 91 3.85 -10.20 -15.39
C ASN A 91 4.60 -9.13 -14.60
N HIS A 92 3.99 -7.96 -14.38
CA HIS A 92 4.55 -6.91 -13.54
C HIS A 92 4.86 -7.43 -12.14
N ILE A 93 3.90 -8.12 -11.52
CA ILE A 93 4.05 -8.67 -10.17
C ILE A 93 5.12 -9.77 -10.15
N SER A 94 5.08 -10.71 -11.09
CA SER A 94 6.07 -11.80 -11.18
C SER A 94 7.48 -11.30 -11.43
N SER A 95 7.66 -10.21 -12.18
CA SER A 95 8.97 -9.61 -12.43
C SER A 95 9.65 -9.13 -11.14
N ILE A 96 8.87 -8.80 -10.10
CA ILE A 96 9.34 -8.35 -8.79
C ILE A 96 9.48 -9.50 -7.79
N LEU A 97 8.48 -10.39 -7.73
CA LEU A 97 8.43 -11.46 -6.72
C LEU A 97 9.30 -12.68 -7.09
N SER A 98 9.90 -12.70 -8.28
CA SER A 98 10.90 -13.69 -8.65
C SER A 98 12.17 -13.56 -7.77
N GLN A 99 12.78 -14.70 -7.42
CA GLN A 99 13.84 -14.80 -6.40
C GLN A 99 15.05 -13.88 -6.64
N ASN A 100 15.31 -13.49 -7.90
CA ASN A 100 16.44 -12.63 -8.26
C ASN A 100 16.26 -11.16 -7.89
N VAL A 101 15.02 -10.68 -7.70
CA VAL A 101 14.75 -9.28 -7.34
C VAL A 101 14.58 -9.11 -5.84
N SER A 102 14.04 -10.11 -5.15
CA SER A 102 13.89 -10.12 -3.69
C SER A 102 15.22 -10.15 -2.93
N SER A 103 16.27 -10.75 -3.51
CA SER A 103 17.61 -10.77 -2.91
C SER A 103 18.38 -9.45 -3.04
N VAL A 104 17.95 -8.56 -3.95
CA VAL A 104 18.62 -7.28 -4.24
C VAL A 104 18.18 -6.16 -3.30
N VAL A 105 17.01 -6.29 -2.68
CA VAL A 105 16.57 -5.36 -1.63
C VAL A 105 17.07 -5.91 -0.29
N GLU A 106 18.33 -5.63 0.05
CA GLU A 106 18.87 -5.95 1.37
C GLU A 106 17.96 -5.34 2.45
N VAL A 107 17.35 -6.20 3.25
CA VAL A 107 16.39 -5.84 4.31
C VAL A 107 17.05 -4.94 5.37
N ASP A 108 18.38 -4.99 5.46
CA ASP A 108 19.18 -4.35 6.50
C ASP A 108 19.75 -2.98 6.10
N ASP A 109 19.54 -2.50 4.86
CA ASP A 109 19.93 -1.15 4.47
C ASP A 109 18.83 -0.13 4.85
N PRO A 110 19.09 0.78 5.81
CA PRO A 110 18.12 1.78 6.26
C PRO A 110 17.67 2.72 5.12
N THR A 111 18.47 2.87 4.07
CA THR A 111 18.14 3.72 2.92
C THR A 111 17.07 3.10 2.02
N ASN A 112 16.85 1.78 2.12
CA ASN A 112 15.93 1.01 1.28
C ASN A 112 14.63 0.58 1.97
N VAL A 113 14.39 0.99 3.21
CA VAL A 113 13.18 0.64 3.97
C VAL A 113 11.90 0.92 3.17
N GLY A 114 11.81 2.07 2.50
CA GLY A 114 10.65 2.42 1.68
C GLY A 114 10.41 1.47 0.51
N VAL A 115 11.48 0.97 -0.13
CA VAL A 115 11.40 0.00 -1.22
C VAL A 115 10.99 -1.37 -0.67
N HIS A 116 11.56 -1.76 0.47
CA HIS A 116 11.22 -3.00 1.15
C HIS A 116 9.74 -3.06 1.55
N LEU A 117 9.19 -1.99 2.14
CA LEU A 117 7.75 -1.92 2.46
C LEU A 117 6.88 -2.03 1.20
N LYS A 118 7.27 -1.38 0.09
CA LYS A 118 6.54 -1.52 -1.18
C LYS A 118 6.60 -2.93 -1.74
N LEU A 119 7.72 -3.65 -1.57
CA LEU A 119 7.84 -5.06 -1.95
C LEU A 119 6.87 -5.94 -1.16
N LEU A 120 6.76 -5.72 0.16
CA LEU A 120 5.78 -6.41 1.01
C LEU A 120 4.34 -6.11 0.58
N ASN A 121 4.04 -4.85 0.25
CA ASN A 121 2.74 -4.44 -0.27
C ASN A 121 2.39 -5.15 -1.59
N ILE A 122 3.35 -5.25 -2.52
CA ILE A 122 3.18 -6.00 -3.79
C ILE A 122 2.87 -7.47 -3.49
N ASN A 123 3.63 -8.09 -2.59
CA ASN A 123 3.42 -9.48 -2.18
C ASN A 123 2.04 -9.70 -1.54
N ALA A 124 1.59 -8.77 -0.69
CA ALA A 124 0.27 -8.82 -0.07
C ALA A 124 -0.86 -8.70 -1.11
N TYR A 125 -0.73 -7.76 -2.06
CA TYR A 125 -1.68 -7.61 -3.16
C TYR A 125 -1.80 -8.90 -3.99
N ALA A 126 -0.65 -9.51 -4.33
CA ALA A 126 -0.60 -10.75 -5.08
C ALA A 126 -1.29 -11.93 -4.37
N LYS A 127 -1.19 -12.00 -3.04
CA LYS A 127 -1.77 -13.09 -2.24
C LYS A 127 -3.24 -12.90 -1.88
N VAL A 128 -3.69 -11.66 -1.69
CA VAL A 128 -4.99 -11.35 -1.07
C VAL A 128 -6.00 -10.75 -2.04
N ILE A 129 -5.55 -9.95 -3.01
CA ILE A 129 -6.47 -9.22 -3.91
C ILE A 129 -6.50 -9.83 -5.30
N LEU A 130 -5.35 -10.26 -5.83
CA LEU A 130 -5.27 -10.74 -7.21
C LEU A 130 -5.46 -12.25 -7.31
N ASP A 131 -6.72 -12.70 -7.31
CA ASP A 131 -7.09 -14.11 -7.38
C ASP A 131 -6.51 -14.86 -8.60
N THR A 132 -6.23 -14.14 -9.68
CA THR A 132 -5.66 -14.68 -10.93
C THR A 132 -4.13 -14.86 -10.89
N TYR A 133 -3.47 -14.52 -9.77
CA TYR A 133 -2.03 -14.62 -9.66
C TYR A 133 -1.59 -16.00 -9.18
N HIS A 134 -0.77 -16.68 -9.98
CA HIS A 134 -0.21 -18.00 -9.67
C HIS A 134 1.33 -18.02 -9.75
N GLY A 135 1.95 -16.84 -9.78
CA GLY A 135 3.39 -16.68 -9.86
C GLY A 135 4.10 -16.84 -8.50
N PRO A 136 5.41 -16.57 -8.45
CA PRO A 136 6.19 -16.65 -7.23
C PRO A 136 5.71 -15.64 -6.17
N THR A 137 5.81 -16.01 -4.89
CA THR A 137 5.52 -15.11 -3.78
C THR A 137 6.64 -15.13 -2.76
N LEU A 138 6.71 -14.10 -1.92
CA LEU A 138 7.69 -14.02 -0.85
C LEU A 138 7.15 -14.74 0.39
N ASN A 139 8.00 -15.56 0.98
CA ASN A 139 7.78 -16.09 2.32
C ASN A 139 8.34 -15.08 3.33
N VAL A 140 7.45 -14.31 3.95
CA VAL A 140 7.80 -13.27 4.91
C VAL A 140 7.56 -13.83 6.30
N SER A 141 8.63 -14.27 6.96
CA SER A 141 8.60 -14.78 8.32
C SER A 141 8.62 -13.64 9.34
N ALA A 142 7.75 -13.71 10.35
CA ALA A 142 7.68 -12.86 11.55
C ALA A 142 7.67 -11.33 11.32
N PRO A 143 6.52 -10.64 11.54
CA PRO A 143 6.41 -9.18 11.43
C PRO A 143 7.39 -8.38 12.30
N ASP A 144 7.92 -8.97 13.37
CA ASP A 144 8.75 -8.28 14.36
C ASP A 144 10.10 -7.83 13.82
N ASN A 145 10.64 -8.53 12.82
CA ASN A 145 11.89 -8.18 12.15
C ASN A 145 11.72 -7.05 11.13
N LEU A 146 10.48 -6.63 10.84
CA LEU A 146 10.20 -5.58 9.87
C LEU A 146 10.36 -4.19 10.50
N LEU A 147 11.20 -3.37 9.88
CA LEU A 147 11.35 -1.95 10.20
C LEU A 147 10.20 -1.13 9.59
N ILE A 148 9.01 -1.21 10.21
CA ILE A 148 7.89 -0.34 9.86
C ILE A 148 7.97 0.93 10.71
N THR A 149 8.35 2.05 10.09
CA THR A 149 8.51 3.32 10.79
C THR A 149 7.26 4.19 10.66
N GLN A 150 6.74 4.67 11.78
CA GLN A 150 5.69 5.69 11.84
C GLN A 150 6.28 7.03 12.28
N SER A 151 5.78 8.15 11.75
CA SER A 151 6.27 9.45 12.19
C SER A 151 5.80 9.73 13.62
N ARG A 152 6.55 10.59 14.35
CA ARG A 152 6.16 11.02 15.70
C ARG A 152 4.74 11.60 15.75
N LYS A 153 4.33 12.33 14.70
CA LYS A 153 3.00 12.94 14.62
C LYS A 153 1.90 11.88 14.46
N ASP A 154 2.14 10.86 13.66
CA ASP A 154 1.17 9.77 13.46
C ASP A 154 1.02 8.97 14.74
N ARG A 155 2.13 8.63 15.39
CA ARG A 155 2.11 7.95 16.68
C ARG A 155 1.37 8.76 17.75
N ALA A 156 1.54 10.08 17.78
CA ALA A 156 0.82 10.94 18.72
C ALA A 156 -0.70 10.91 18.48
N LEU A 157 -1.14 10.99 17.22
CA LEU A 157 -2.57 10.89 16.86
C LEU A 157 -3.13 9.51 17.19
N GLN A 158 -2.41 8.45 16.81
CA GLN A 158 -2.75 7.07 17.08
C GLN A 158 -2.92 6.82 18.59
N CYS A 159 -1.94 7.22 19.41
CA CYS A 159 -2.04 7.10 20.86
C CYS A 159 -3.22 7.89 21.44
N HIS A 160 -3.59 9.03 20.86
CA HIS A 160 -4.76 9.78 21.29
C HIS A 160 -6.06 9.02 21.00
N VAL A 161 -6.21 8.46 19.79
CA VAL A 161 -7.36 7.64 19.40
C VAL A 161 -7.46 6.39 20.28
N GLN A 162 -6.35 5.68 20.48
CA GLN A 162 -6.27 4.49 21.35
C GLN A 162 -6.73 4.81 22.79
N LYS A 163 -6.25 5.91 23.38
CA LYS A 163 -6.71 6.35 24.72
C LYS A 163 -8.22 6.58 24.81
N ILE A 164 -8.83 7.09 23.74
CA ILE A 164 -10.29 7.26 23.69
C ILE A 164 -10.97 5.89 23.60
N LEU A 165 -10.45 4.98 22.77
CA LEU A 165 -10.97 3.62 22.62
C LEU A 165 -10.90 2.83 23.93
N HIS A 166 -9.87 3.03 24.75
CA HIS A 166 -9.72 2.35 26.04
C HIS A 166 -10.88 2.59 27.01
N ASN A 167 -11.60 3.70 26.88
CA ASN A 167 -12.79 3.98 27.68
C ASN A 167 -13.95 3.01 27.37
N PHE A 168 -13.95 2.40 26.18
CA PHE A 168 -14.98 1.46 25.72
C PHE A 168 -14.46 0.03 25.65
N LEU A 169 -13.18 -0.15 25.31
CA LEU A 169 -12.54 -1.43 25.05
C LEU A 169 -11.22 -1.50 25.83
N PRO A 170 -11.26 -1.92 27.11
CA PRO A 170 -10.07 -2.00 27.94
C PRO A 170 -9.01 -2.97 27.36
N PRO A 171 -7.77 -2.52 27.12
CA PRO A 171 -6.65 -3.39 26.76
C PRO A 171 -6.15 -4.20 27.98
N PRO A 172 -5.47 -5.35 27.77
CA PRO A 172 -5.35 -6.07 26.50
C PRO A 172 -6.57 -6.96 26.22
N LYS A 173 -7.64 -6.83 27.03
CA LYS A 173 -8.76 -7.77 27.01
C LYS A 173 -9.57 -7.70 25.73
N TYR A 174 -9.94 -6.51 25.27
CA TYR A 174 -10.87 -6.33 24.14
C TYR A 174 -10.26 -5.68 22.90
N ILE A 175 -9.01 -5.22 23.01
CA ILE A 175 -8.30 -4.52 21.95
C ILE A 175 -6.83 -4.95 21.94
N LYS A 176 -6.33 -5.25 20.75
CA LYS A 176 -4.91 -5.39 20.45
C LYS A 176 -4.47 -4.17 19.67
N GLU A 177 -3.26 -3.70 19.88
CA GLU A 177 -2.80 -2.42 19.35
C GLU A 177 -1.44 -2.56 18.68
N ASN A 178 -1.15 -1.67 17.72
CA ASN A 178 0.14 -1.59 17.04
C ASN A 178 0.58 -2.91 16.39
N ILE A 179 -0.35 -3.60 15.74
CA ILE A 179 -0.13 -4.93 15.16
C ILE A 179 0.67 -4.74 13.87
N LYS A 180 1.93 -5.17 13.89
CA LYS A 180 2.77 -5.22 12.69
C LYS A 180 2.27 -6.33 11.79
N THR A 181 2.10 -6.05 10.50
CA THR A 181 1.69 -7.04 9.52
C THR A 181 2.88 -7.51 8.70
N THR A 182 2.82 -8.73 8.14
CA THR A 182 3.76 -9.21 7.11
C THR A 182 3.58 -8.50 5.75
N MET A 183 2.64 -7.56 5.67
CA MET A 183 2.22 -6.87 4.46
C MET A 183 2.83 -5.47 4.32
N GLY A 184 3.70 -5.04 5.24
CA GLY A 184 4.42 -3.76 5.15
C GLY A 184 3.69 -2.55 5.78
N PHE A 185 2.64 -2.78 6.56
CA PHE A 185 1.95 -1.74 7.33
C PHE A 185 1.62 -2.19 8.76
N VAL A 186 1.21 -1.24 9.60
CA VAL A 186 0.75 -1.50 10.99
C VAL A 186 -0.76 -1.28 11.04
N VAL A 187 -1.48 -2.22 11.66
CA VAL A 187 -2.87 -2.04 12.07
C VAL A 187 -2.88 -1.40 13.45
N ASP A 188 -3.49 -0.22 13.57
CA ASP A 188 -3.41 0.58 14.79
C ASP A 188 -4.15 -0.06 15.95
N ALA A 189 -5.27 -0.71 15.67
CA ALA A 189 -5.93 -1.59 16.61
C ALA A 189 -6.75 -2.70 15.92
N GLU A 190 -6.87 -3.84 16.59
CA GLU A 190 -7.77 -4.93 16.23
C GLU A 190 -8.72 -5.19 17.41
N ILE A 191 -10.01 -5.33 17.09
CA ILE A 191 -11.06 -5.69 18.04
C ILE A 191 -11.86 -6.88 17.47
N ALA A 192 -12.57 -7.60 18.34
CA ALA A 192 -13.52 -8.62 17.93
C ALA A 192 -14.90 -8.33 18.52
N ILE A 193 -15.93 -8.59 17.73
CA ILE A 193 -17.33 -8.42 18.14
C ILE A 193 -18.18 -9.60 17.69
N ASP A 194 -19.20 -9.91 18.49
CA ASP A 194 -20.14 -11.00 18.20
C ASP A 194 -21.24 -10.56 17.21
N VAL A 195 -22.15 -11.49 16.91
CA VAL A 195 -23.32 -11.25 16.03
C VAL A 195 -24.25 -10.14 16.54
N LEU A 196 -24.17 -9.78 17.82
CA LEU A 196 -24.92 -8.68 18.46
C LEU A 196 -24.07 -7.41 18.60
N ASN A 197 -22.91 -7.35 17.94
CA ASN A 197 -21.94 -6.24 18.00
C ASN A 197 -21.38 -5.98 19.40
N ARG A 198 -21.33 -7.00 20.27
CA ARG A 198 -20.75 -6.89 21.61
C ARG A 198 -19.26 -7.26 21.57
N PRO A 199 -18.39 -6.54 22.28
CA PRO A 199 -16.96 -6.86 22.35
C PRO A 199 -16.69 -8.27 22.86
N ILE A 200 -15.85 -9.01 22.14
CA ILE A 200 -15.36 -10.33 22.53
C ILE A 200 -13.95 -10.17 23.08
N PRO A 201 -13.61 -10.81 24.23
CA PRO A 201 -12.24 -10.83 24.70
C PRO A 201 -11.28 -11.46 23.68
N LEU A 202 -10.17 -10.81 23.38
CA LEU A 202 -9.12 -11.27 22.47
C LEU A 202 -8.05 -12.15 23.13
N ILE A 203 -8.15 -12.37 24.45
CA ILE A 203 -7.22 -13.20 25.21
C ILE A 203 -7.28 -14.64 24.67
N GLY A 204 -6.15 -15.16 24.21
CA GLY A 204 -6.04 -16.51 23.64
C GLY A 204 -6.32 -16.59 22.13
N TYR A 205 -6.74 -15.51 21.48
CA TYR A 205 -6.86 -15.44 20.02
C TYR A 205 -5.63 -14.76 19.42
N VAL A 206 -5.02 -15.34 18.38
CA VAL A 206 -3.91 -14.76 17.59
C VAL A 206 -4.48 -13.80 16.53
N SER A 207 -3.76 -12.72 16.19
CA SER A 207 -4.22 -11.79 15.15
C SER A 207 -4.15 -12.44 13.76
N ASN A 208 -5.06 -12.08 12.87
CA ASN A 208 -5.00 -12.55 11.47
C ASN A 208 -3.77 -12.01 10.72
N PHE A 209 -3.12 -10.98 11.27
CA PHE A 209 -1.97 -10.31 10.67
C PHE A 209 -0.61 -10.84 11.15
N ASP A 210 -0.59 -11.70 12.16
CA ASP A 210 0.64 -12.23 12.76
C ASP A 210 1.33 -13.29 11.86
N GLY A 211 0.72 -13.65 10.72
CA GLY A 211 1.31 -14.55 9.72
C GLY A 211 1.24 -16.05 10.06
N GLU A 212 0.79 -16.39 11.28
CA GLU A 212 0.56 -17.76 11.73
C GLU A 212 -0.95 -18.06 11.82
N ASN A 213 -1.31 -19.34 11.67
CA ASN A 213 -2.68 -19.87 11.66
C ASN A 213 -3.62 -19.10 12.60
N PRO A 214 -4.49 -18.22 12.06
CA PRO A 214 -5.33 -17.39 12.90
C PRO A 214 -6.24 -18.27 13.74
N SER A 215 -6.37 -17.92 15.02
CA SER A 215 -7.28 -18.63 15.90
C SER A 215 -8.71 -18.44 15.42
N ASN A 216 -9.44 -19.54 15.22
CA ASN A 216 -10.85 -19.51 14.84
C ASN A 216 -11.64 -18.77 15.94
N MET A 217 -12.26 -17.66 15.56
CA MET A 217 -13.16 -16.93 16.45
C MET A 217 -14.45 -17.72 16.68
N PRO A 218 -15.22 -17.42 17.74
CA PRO A 218 -16.54 -18.02 17.93
C PRO A 218 -17.45 -17.83 16.70
N ASN A 219 -18.36 -18.77 16.47
CA ASN A 219 -19.24 -18.73 15.30
C ASN A 219 -20.00 -17.39 15.21
N GLY A 220 -19.90 -16.74 14.05
CA GLY A 220 -20.54 -15.45 13.77
C GLY A 220 -19.81 -14.23 14.34
N ALA A 221 -18.68 -14.41 15.03
CA ALA A 221 -17.83 -13.29 15.42
C ALA A 221 -17.13 -12.68 14.20
N ARG A 222 -16.92 -11.36 14.25
CA ARG A 222 -16.17 -10.60 13.25
C ARG A 222 -15.02 -9.85 13.91
N ARG A 223 -13.86 -9.85 13.24
CA ARG A 223 -12.73 -8.99 13.58
C ARG A 223 -12.88 -7.65 12.88
N VAL A 224 -12.45 -6.60 13.53
CA VAL A 224 -12.46 -5.24 12.98
C VAL A 224 -11.07 -4.66 13.18
N ALA A 225 -10.42 -4.32 12.07
CA ALA A 225 -9.20 -3.55 12.06
C ALA A 225 -9.54 -2.05 12.08
N ILE A 226 -8.78 -1.29 12.87
CA ILE A 226 -8.90 0.15 13.00
C ILE A 226 -7.60 0.75 12.46
N MET A 227 -7.76 1.68 11.52
CA MET A 227 -6.68 2.45 10.90
C MET A 227 -6.88 3.93 11.21
N VAL A 228 -5.83 4.60 11.67
CA VAL A 228 -5.81 6.01 12.04
C VAL A 228 -5.01 6.79 11.00
N TRP A 229 -5.72 7.47 10.11
CA TRP A 229 -5.13 8.29 9.06
C TRP A 229 -4.94 9.74 9.52
N ASN A 230 -3.80 10.33 9.16
CA ASN A 230 -3.48 11.72 9.42
C ASN A 230 -3.54 12.53 8.12
N TYR A 231 -3.44 13.85 8.21
CA TYR A 231 -3.48 14.77 7.05
C TYR A 231 -2.53 14.35 5.91
N LYS A 232 -1.36 13.77 6.26
CA LYS A 232 -0.37 13.31 5.29
C LYS A 232 -0.85 12.12 4.45
N ASP A 233 -1.83 11.37 4.93
CA ASP A 233 -2.31 10.16 4.26
C ASP A 233 -3.34 10.51 3.18
N TYR A 234 -3.76 11.77 3.13
CA TYR A 234 -4.72 12.30 2.17
C TYR A 234 -4.07 13.22 1.14
N THR A 235 -4.72 13.29 -0.02
CA THR A 235 -4.43 14.26 -1.07
C THR A 235 -4.85 15.67 -0.64
N ILE A 236 -4.04 16.65 -1.04
CA ILE A 236 -4.41 18.05 -0.91
C ILE A 236 -5.46 18.37 -1.99
N GLY A 237 -6.58 18.94 -1.56
CA GLY A 237 -7.67 19.40 -2.43
C GLY A 237 -8.81 18.40 -2.66
N SER A 238 -8.72 17.15 -2.16
CA SER A 238 -9.82 16.18 -2.32
C SER A 238 -10.06 15.21 -1.16
N GLN A 239 -9.21 15.20 -0.12
CA GLN A 239 -9.32 14.28 1.03
C GLN A 239 -9.43 12.80 0.63
N VAL A 240 -8.89 12.42 -0.54
CA VAL A 240 -8.76 11.03 -0.96
C VAL A 240 -7.47 10.45 -0.40
N LEU A 241 -7.51 9.23 0.13
CA LEU A 241 -6.34 8.50 0.61
C LEU A 241 -5.30 8.33 -0.51
N THR A 242 -4.02 8.39 -0.14
CA THR A 242 -2.88 8.39 -1.08
C THR A 242 -2.07 7.11 -1.02
N GLY A 243 -1.35 6.83 -2.10
CA GLY A 243 -0.44 5.69 -2.17
C GLY A 243 -1.16 4.36 -1.97
N PHE A 244 -0.63 3.50 -1.09
CA PHE A 244 -1.21 2.17 -0.82
C PHE A 244 -2.35 2.18 0.20
N ASN A 245 -2.63 3.30 0.87
CA ASN A 245 -3.66 3.39 1.90
C ASN A 245 -5.06 2.97 1.41
N PRO A 246 -5.52 3.33 0.19
CA PRO A 246 -6.77 2.81 -0.36
C PRO A 246 -6.78 1.29 -0.54
N ILE A 247 -5.62 0.68 -0.78
CA ILE A 247 -5.50 -0.78 -0.94
C ILE A 247 -5.51 -1.46 0.42
N ILE A 248 -4.88 -0.88 1.44
CA ILE A 248 -4.93 -1.40 2.82
C ILE A 248 -6.38 -1.60 3.25
N VAL A 249 -7.27 -0.64 2.97
CA VAL A 249 -8.70 -0.74 3.28
C VAL A 249 -9.40 -1.89 2.54
N LYS A 250 -8.87 -2.34 1.38
CA LYS A 250 -9.41 -3.49 0.63
C LYS A 250 -8.83 -4.83 1.07
N ILE A 251 -7.62 -4.82 1.64
CA ILE A 251 -6.94 -6.02 2.16
C ILE A 251 -7.52 -6.44 3.51
N LEU A 252 -7.88 -5.46 4.34
CA LEU A 252 -8.50 -5.65 5.66
C LEU A 252 -9.97 -6.04 5.56
#